data_AF-A0A3M5F3D4-F1
#
_entry.id   AF-A0A3M5F3D4-F1
#
_cell.length_a   1.000
_cell.length_b   1.000
_cell.length_c   1.000
_cell.angle_alpha   90.00
_cell.angle_beta   90.00
_cell.angle_gamma   90.00
#
_symmetry.space_group_name_H-M   'P 1'
#
loop_
_entity.id
_entity.type
_entity.pdbx_description
1 polymer ?
#
loop_
_entity_poly.entity_id
_entity_poly.type
_entity_poly.pdbx_seq_one_letter_code
_entity_poly.pdbx_strand_id
1 'polypeptide(L)'
;MVTWCVGHLLELAPPEVHNPAYKDWVQADLPLKLRPAKYQPIARTKDQLSIVQQLIGRASEIVHAGDPDDEGQLLVDEVLVHFGN
;
A
#
# COMPACT_ATOMS: atom_id res chain seq x y z
N MET A 1 -4.38 14.68 17.16
CA MET A 1 -5.39 14.16 16.21
C MET A 1 -5.15 12.67 16.04
N VAL A 2 -6.19 11.85 15.93
CA VAL A 2 -6.06 10.39 15.77
C VAL A 2 -6.82 9.97 14.51
N THR A 3 -6.22 9.06 13.73
CA THR A 3 -6.84 8.40 12.57
C THR A 3 -6.42 6.93 12.57
N TRP A 4 -6.92 6.14 11.63
CA TRP A 4 -6.70 4.69 11.60
C TRP A 4 -6.68 4.15 10.17
N CYS A 5 -6.08 2.97 10.01
CA CYS A 5 -6.28 2.13 8.83
C CYS A 5 -7.48 1.20 9.05
N VAL A 6 -8.14 0.76 7.98
CA VAL A 6 -9.25 -0.22 8.04
C VAL A 6 -8.72 -1.52 7.42
N GLY A 7 -7.88 -2.24 8.16
CA GLY A 7 -6.94 -3.21 7.58
C GLY A 7 -5.98 -2.51 6.60
N HIS A 8 -5.51 -3.23 5.58
CA HIS A 8 -4.69 -2.60 4.54
C HIS A 8 -5.47 -1.53 3.77
N LEU A 9 -4.81 -0.40 3.52
CA LEU A 9 -5.30 0.65 2.62
C LEU A 9 -4.72 0.51 1.20
N LEU A 10 -3.66 -0.27 1.07
CA LEU A 10 -2.91 -0.55 -0.15
C LEU A 10 -2.86 -2.06 -0.39
N GLU A 11 -2.79 -2.47 -1.65
CA GLU A 11 -2.57 -3.86 -2.03
C GLU A 11 -1.44 -3.93 -3.06
N LEU A 12 -0.82 -5.11 -3.19
CA LEU A 12 0.11 -5.36 -4.28
C LEU A 12 -0.59 -5.14 -5.61
N ALA A 13 0.04 -4.37 -6.49
CA ALA A 13 -0.45 -4.18 -7.84
C ALA A 13 -0.43 -5.52 -8.59
N PRO A 14 -1.42 -5.78 -9.45
CA PRO A 14 -1.48 -7.03 -10.18
C PRO A 14 -0.33 -7.12 -11.20
N PRO A 15 0.08 -8.32 -11.63
CA PRO A 15 1.26 -8.52 -12.48
C PRO A 15 1.32 -7.67 -13.74
N GLU A 16 0.18 -7.40 -14.38
CA GLU A 16 0.06 -6.59 -15.59
C GLU A 16 0.50 -5.13 -15.39
N VAL A 17 0.48 -4.62 -14.15
CA VAL A 17 1.02 -3.30 -13.80
C VAL A 17 2.56 -3.30 -13.81
N HIS A 18 3.19 -4.46 -13.61
CA HIS A 18 4.64 -4.63 -13.76
C HIS A 18 5.02 -4.82 -15.22
N ASN A 19 4.29 -5.68 -15.94
CA ASN A 19 4.47 -5.93 -17.36
C ASN A 19 3.12 -6.29 -17.99
N PRO A 20 2.59 -5.51 -18.95
CA PRO A 20 1.29 -5.78 -19.57
C PRO A 20 1.12 -7.18 -20.16
N ALA A 21 2.22 -7.85 -20.55
CA ALA A 21 2.19 -9.23 -21.02
C ALA A 21 1.69 -10.22 -19.96
N TYR A 22 1.90 -9.94 -18.67
CA TYR A 22 1.48 -10.81 -17.56
C TYR A 22 -0.04 -10.81 -17.33
N LYS A 23 -0.80 -10.03 -18.10
CA LYS A 23 -2.26 -10.12 -18.11
C LYS A 23 -2.73 -11.50 -18.57
N ASP A 24 -2.04 -12.08 -19.56
CA ASP A 24 -2.30 -13.43 -20.07
C ASP A 24 -1.30 -14.40 -19.45
N TRP A 25 -1.80 -15.36 -18.67
CA TRP A 25 -0.94 -16.28 -17.92
C TRP A 25 -0.39 -17.37 -18.83
N VAL A 26 0.93 -17.34 -19.07
CA VAL A 26 1.66 -18.38 -19.82
C VAL A 26 2.81 -18.94 -19.00
N GLN A 27 3.06 -20.24 -19.12
CA GLN A 27 4.09 -20.92 -18.34
C GLN A 27 5.51 -20.40 -18.64
N ALA A 28 5.75 -19.91 -19.85
CA ALA A 28 7.04 -19.37 -20.27
C ALA A 28 7.45 -18.08 -19.54
N ASP A 29 6.48 -17.36 -18.97
CA ASP A 29 6.73 -16.11 -18.23
C ASP A 29 7.09 -16.37 -16.76
N LEU A 30 6.97 -17.61 -16.29
CA LEU A 30 7.25 -17.96 -14.90
C LEU A 30 8.75 -18.24 -14.68
N PRO A 31 9.32 -17.77 -13.55
CA PRO A 31 8.68 -16.95 -12.51
C PRO A 31 8.55 -15.47 -12.93
N LEU A 32 7.43 -14.85 -12.56
CA LEU A 32 7.15 -13.44 -12.87
C LEU A 32 8.17 -12.52 -12.19
N LYS A 33 8.67 -11.52 -12.94
CA LYS A 33 9.61 -10.50 -12.42
C LYS A 33 8.83 -9.34 -11.81
N LEU A 34 8.39 -9.50 -10.55
CA LEU A 34 7.51 -8.54 -9.86
C LEU A 34 8.24 -7.58 -8.89
N ARG A 35 9.57 -7.55 -8.91
CA ARG A 35 10.37 -6.67 -8.03
C ARG A 35 10.93 -5.47 -8.80
N PRO A 36 10.96 -4.27 -8.19
CA PRO A 36 10.41 -3.92 -6.88
C PRO A 36 8.87 -4.00 -6.86
N ALA A 37 8.30 -4.30 -5.68
CA ALA A 37 6.85 -4.38 -5.52
C ALA A 37 6.21 -3.03 -5.85
N LYS A 38 5.09 -3.06 -6.56
CA LYS A 38 4.25 -1.89 -6.78
C LYS A 38 3.00 -2.06 -5.92
N TYR A 39 2.54 -0.97 -5.32
CA TYR A 39 1.33 -0.94 -4.51
C TYR A 39 0.30 -0.05 -5.17
N GLN A 40 -0.97 -0.39 -5.00
CA GLN A 40 -2.11 0.40 -5.47
C GLN A 40 -3.16 0.56 -4.35
N PRO A 41 -3.91 1.67 -4.31
CA PRO A 41 -5.02 1.84 -3.36
C PRO A 41 -6.10 0.78 -3.52
N ILE A 42 -6.58 0.25 -2.40
CA ILE A 42 -7.74 -0.64 -2.40
C ILE A 42 -9.00 0.21 -2.60
N ALA A 43 -9.81 -0.13 -3.62
CA ALA A 43 -10.99 0.66 -3.99
C ALA A 43 -11.98 0.88 -2.84
N ARG A 44 -12.22 -0.14 -2.00
CA ARG A 44 -13.17 -0.07 -0.88
C ARG A 44 -12.73 0.83 0.27
N THR A 45 -11.44 1.12 0.40
CA THR A 45 -10.85 1.95 1.48
C THR A 45 -10.26 3.26 0.96
N LYS A 46 -10.50 3.60 -0.31
CA LYS A 46 -9.93 4.78 -0.97
C LYS A 46 -10.24 6.10 -0.26
N ASP A 47 -11.45 6.24 0.27
CA ASP A 47 -11.86 7.44 1.00
C ASP A 47 -11.05 7.61 2.29
N GLN A 48 -10.83 6.50 3.02
CA GLN A 48 -9.99 6.51 4.22
C GLN A 48 -8.54 6.83 3.89
N LEU A 49 -7.99 6.25 2.82
CA LEU A 49 -6.63 6.57 2.35
C LEU A 49 -6.49 8.07 2.02
N SER A 50 -7.51 8.66 1.38
CA SER A 50 -7.53 10.09 1.06
C SER A 50 -7.56 10.97 2.32
N ILE A 51 -8.32 10.56 3.34
CA ILE A 51 -8.33 11.24 4.65
C ILE A 51 -6.92 11.19 5.25
N VAL A 52 -6.32 10.00 5.36
CA VAL A 52 -4.99 9.81 5.94
C VAL A 52 -3.93 10.64 5.21
N GLN A 53 -3.96 10.67 3.87
CA GLN A 53 -3.08 11.52 3.06
C GLN A 53 -3.16 13.00 3.45
N GLN A 54 -4.38 13.54 3.59
CA GLN A 54 -4.58 14.94 3.96
C GLN A 54 -4.07 15.23 5.37
N LEU A 55 -4.22 14.28 6.30
CA LEU A 55 -3.73 14.43 7.67
C LEU A 55 -2.21 14.38 7.74
N ILE A 56 -1.57 13.44 7.02
CA ILE A 56 -0.11 13.35 6.88
C ILE A 56 0.46 14.67 6.35
N GLY A 57 -0.10 15.20 5.26
CA GLY A 57 0.38 16.46 4.67
C GLY A 57 0.22 17.72 5.54
N ARG A 58 -0.52 17.64 6.65
CA ARG A 58 -0.69 18.73 7.63
C ARG A 58 0.06 18.49 8.93
N ALA A 59 0.58 17.28 9.15
CA ALA A 59 1.23 16.90 10.39
C ALA A 59 2.68 17.41 10.41
N SER A 60 3.10 17.93 11.56
CA SER A 60 4.52 18.22 11.84
C SER A 60 5.24 17.01 12.41
N GLU A 61 4.49 16.06 12.98
CA GLU A 61 4.98 14.83 13.60
C GLU A 61 3.95 13.73 13.41
N ILE A 62 4.42 12.52 13.13
CA ILE A 62 3.59 11.33 12.92
C ILE A 62 4.04 10.27 13.91
N VAL A 63 3.07 9.70 14.63
CA VAL A 63 3.30 8.57 15.55
C VAL A 63 2.64 7.33 14.96
N HIS A 64 3.44 6.31 14.68
CA HIS A 64 2.94 5.00 14.28
C HIS A 64 2.40 4.28 15.52
N ALA A 65 1.12 3.91 15.47
CA ALA A 65 0.40 3.24 16.55
C ALA A 65 -0.35 1.99 16.04
N GLY A 66 0.24 1.29 15.06
CA GLY A 66 -0.22 -0.04 14.64
C GLY A 66 0.00 -1.09 15.72
N ASP A 67 -0.62 -2.25 15.55
CA ASP A 67 -0.46 -3.36 16.48
C ASP A 67 1.03 -3.74 16.64
N PRO A 68 1.46 -4.17 17.85
CA PRO A 68 2.86 -4.47 18.13
C PRO A 68 3.28 -5.84 17.58
N ASP A 69 3.02 -6.07 16.29
CA ASP A 69 3.41 -7.25 15.52
C ASP A 69 3.86 -6.86 14.10
N ASP A 70 4.30 -7.85 13.32
CA ASP A 70 4.86 -7.62 11.99
C ASP A 70 3.83 -7.02 11.01
N GLU A 71 2.55 -7.37 11.14
CA GLU A 71 1.50 -6.91 10.25
C GLU A 71 1.07 -5.47 10.60
N GLY A 72 0.94 -5.18 11.89
CA GLY A 72 0.68 -3.83 12.39
C GLY A 72 1.77 -2.85 12.00
N GLN A 73 3.04 -3.28 12.01
CA GLN A 73 4.16 -2.50 11.48
C GLN A 73 3.98 -2.23 9.98
N LEU A 74 3.78 -3.29 9.19
CA LEU A 74 3.65 -3.21 7.73
C LEU A 74 2.49 -2.32 7.28
N LEU A 75 1.32 -2.45 7.91
CA LEU A 75 0.09 -1.73 7.55
C LEU A 75 0.27 -0.22 7.49
N VAL A 76 0.95 0.34 8.48
CA VAL A 76 1.16 1.79 8.57
C VAL A 76 2.37 2.20 7.74
N ASP A 77 3.46 1.42 7.75
CA ASP A 77 4.66 1.72 6.96
C ASP A 77 4.35 1.78 5.46
N GLU A 78 3.51 0.88 4.93
CA GLU A 78 3.08 0.90 3.53
C GLU A 78 2.43 2.24 3.17
N VAL A 79 1.60 2.79 4.06
CA VAL A 79 0.92 4.08 3.85
C VAL A 79 1.89 5.25 3.92
N LEU A 80 2.82 5.25 4.89
CA LEU A 80 3.83 6.30 5.02
C LEU A 80 4.77 6.33 3.81
N VAL A 81 5.29 5.17 3.42
CA VAL A 81 6.16 5.00 2.24
C VAL A 81 5.43 5.42 0.97
N HIS A 82 4.15 5.05 0.80
CA HIS A 82 3.35 5.44 -0.35
C HIS A 82 3.21 6.97 -0.50
N PHE A 83 3.18 7.71 0.62
CA PHE A 83 3.13 9.17 0.63
C PHE A 83 4.48 9.85 0.85
N GLY A 84 5.58 9.10 0.84
CA GLY A 84 6.94 9.63 0.95
C GLY A 84 7.30 10.23 2.31
N ASN A 85 6.78 9.65 3.40
CA ASN A 85 7.13 10.00 4.78
C ASN A 85 7.95 8.90 5.44
#